data_AF-A0A397J631-F1
#
_entry.id   AF-A0A397J631-F1
#
_cell.length_a   1.000
_cell.length_b   1.000
_cell.length_c   1.000
_cell.angle_alpha   90.00
_cell.angle_beta   90.00
_cell.angle_gamma   90.00
#
_symmetry.space_group_name_H-M   'P 1'
#
loop_
_entity.id
_entity.type
_entity.pdbx_description
1 polymer ?
#
loop_
_entity_poly.entity_id
_entity_poly.type
_entity_poly.pdbx_seq_one_letter_code
_entity_poly.pdbx_strand_id
1 'polypeptide(L)'
;MTRTRKKDKIDRVCIPAKWSCANNECEAVWESSATWVSKAKVDNKISAKDLTKKDYAKQKCKKCGNSDNNLEEYPLVSKRLIFEERWYRVYGLWKCECKNEWASAYTWILLESYKNMILGPGLTERDYFKQDCKTCKGNHDIKDITLTSYRHLMRRNRDNVHHKGHMSEHCGKCRIHVRKCQEHESSVL
;
A
#
# COMPACT_ATOMS: atom_id res chain seq x y z
N MET A 1 -5.66 33.13 31.01
CA MET A 1 -5.01 31.81 30.85
C MET A 1 -5.55 31.13 29.60
N THR A 2 -4.85 31.27 28.48
CA THR A 2 -5.23 30.70 27.18
C THR A 2 -4.85 29.22 27.15
N ARG A 3 -5.83 28.33 27.35
CA ARG A 3 -5.64 26.87 27.19
C ARG A 3 -5.43 26.56 25.71
N THR A 4 -4.18 26.44 25.28
CA THR A 4 -3.82 25.80 24.01
C THR A 4 -4.18 24.32 24.10
N ARG A 5 -5.32 23.93 23.51
CA ARG A 5 -5.61 22.52 23.21
C ARG A 5 -4.52 22.02 22.26
N LYS A 6 -3.50 21.33 22.79
CA LYS A 6 -2.68 20.44 21.97
C LYS A 6 -3.64 19.43 21.36
N LYS A 7 -3.94 19.57 20.07
CA LYS A 7 -4.63 18.51 19.32
C LYS A 7 -3.66 17.34 19.30
N ASP A 8 -3.94 16.30 20.07
CA ASP A 8 -3.21 15.05 19.95
C ASP A 8 -3.26 14.62 18.49
N LYS A 9 -2.08 14.60 17.87
CA LYS A 9 -1.93 14.23 16.47
C LYS A 9 -2.12 12.72 16.41
N ILE A 10 -3.33 12.28 16.12
CA ILE A 10 -3.64 10.86 15.95
C ILE A 10 -2.74 10.33 14.84
N ASP A 11 -1.84 9.41 15.18
CA ASP A 11 -1.01 8.73 14.20
C ASP A 11 -1.91 7.82 13.34
N ARG A 12 -1.68 7.85 12.02
CA ARG A 12 -2.54 7.18 11.04
C ARG A 12 -1.73 6.40 10.04
N VAL A 13 -2.30 5.29 9.60
CA VAL A 13 -1.72 4.39 8.61
C VAL A 13 -2.61 4.35 7.38
N CYS A 14 -1.99 4.29 6.21
CA CYS A 14 -2.70 4.27 4.94
C CYS A 14 -2.86 2.83 4.45
N ILE A 15 -4.10 2.34 4.42
CA ILE A 15 -4.46 0.97 4.05
C ILE A 15 -5.60 0.96 3.03
N PRO A 16 -5.75 -0.07 2.19
CA PRO A 16 -6.92 -0.16 1.35
C PRO A 16 -8.13 -0.65 2.15
N ALA A 17 -9.30 -0.17 1.74
CA ALA A 17 -10.53 -0.46 2.43
C ALA A 17 -11.75 -0.41 1.52
N LYS A 18 -12.82 -1.08 1.95
CA LYS A 18 -14.14 -1.04 1.32
C LYS A 18 -15.00 0.00 2.01
N TRP A 19 -15.77 0.73 1.22
CA TRP A 19 -16.61 1.83 1.67
C TRP A 19 -18.02 1.69 1.12
N SER A 20 -19.00 2.21 1.85
CA SER A 20 -20.37 2.41 1.39
C SER A 20 -20.79 3.87 1.56
N CYS A 21 -21.71 4.32 0.70
CA CYS A 21 -22.32 5.64 0.84
C CYS A 21 -23.42 5.57 1.88
N ALA A 22 -23.43 6.52 2.81
CA ALA A 22 -24.49 6.60 3.82
C ALA A 22 -25.79 7.24 3.29
N ASN A 23 -25.78 7.76 2.06
CA ASN A 23 -27.02 8.20 1.40
C ASN A 23 -27.77 6.98 0.86
N ASN A 24 -28.93 6.69 1.45
CA ASN A 24 -29.81 5.58 1.09
C ASN A 24 -30.25 5.62 -0.38
N GLU A 25 -30.30 6.79 -1.04
CA GLU A 25 -30.66 6.88 -2.46
C GLU A 25 -29.49 6.56 -3.40
N CYS A 26 -28.24 6.57 -2.90
CA CYS A 26 -27.06 6.38 -3.73
C CYS A 26 -26.64 4.91 -3.80
N GLU A 27 -26.68 4.21 -2.65
CA GLU A 27 -26.31 2.81 -2.45
C GLU A 27 -24.92 2.42 -3.02
N ALA A 28 -24.03 3.40 -3.22
CA ALA A 28 -22.73 3.14 -3.82
C ALA A 28 -21.80 2.44 -2.82
N VAL A 29 -21.22 1.33 -3.26
CA VAL A 29 -20.11 0.64 -2.58
C VAL A 29 -18.86 0.78 -3.44
N TRP A 30 -17.72 1.10 -2.83
CA TRP A 30 -16.45 1.22 -3.55
C TRP A 30 -15.25 0.80 -2.74
N GLU A 31 -14.18 0.45 -3.45
CA GLU A 31 -12.88 0.21 -2.86
C GLU A 31 -12.02 1.47 -2.96
N SER A 32 -11.28 1.75 -1.90
CA SER A 32 -10.26 2.77 -1.88
C SER A 32 -8.93 2.13 -1.56
N SER A 33 -7.91 2.46 -2.35
CA SER A 33 -6.55 1.99 -2.15
C SER A 33 -5.77 2.79 -1.10
N ALA A 34 -6.35 3.87 -0.59
CA ALA A 34 -5.72 4.78 0.37
C ALA A 34 -6.75 5.31 1.38
N THR A 35 -6.88 4.59 2.48
CA THR A 35 -7.73 4.93 3.63
C THR A 35 -6.83 5.13 4.84
N TRP A 36 -6.86 6.33 5.42
CA TRP A 36 -6.12 6.62 6.64
C TRP A 36 -6.92 6.19 7.86
N VAL A 37 -6.42 5.22 8.60
CA VAL A 37 -7.02 4.69 9.84
C VAL A 37 -6.07 4.94 11.01
N SER A 38 -6.61 5.16 12.20
CA SER A 38 -5.87 5.28 13.45
C SER A 38 -4.94 4.09 13.62
N LYS A 39 -3.65 4.37 13.77
CA LYS A 39 -2.63 3.34 13.95
C LYS A 39 -2.93 2.45 15.15
N ALA A 40 -3.31 3.04 16.28
CA ALA A 40 -3.64 2.29 17.49
C ALA A 40 -4.83 1.33 17.27
N LYS A 41 -5.82 1.70 16.45
CA LYS A 41 -6.95 0.81 16.14
C LYS A 41 -6.52 -0.34 15.24
N VAL A 42 -5.64 -0.04 14.29
CA VAL A 42 -5.03 -1.03 13.40
C VAL A 42 -4.17 -2.03 14.17
N ASP A 43 -3.28 -1.56 15.04
CA ASP A 43 -2.39 -2.42 15.84
C ASP A 43 -3.19 -3.33 16.79
N ASN A 44 -4.33 -2.84 17.30
CA ASN A 44 -5.27 -3.63 18.10
C ASN A 44 -6.23 -4.49 17.25
N LYS A 45 -6.04 -4.57 15.94
CA LYS A 45 -6.83 -5.37 14.98
C LYS A 45 -8.33 -5.11 15.08
N ILE A 46 -8.71 -3.87 15.40
CA ILE A 46 -10.12 -3.48 15.52
C ILE A 46 -10.75 -3.60 14.13
N SER A 47 -11.93 -4.21 14.05
CA SER A 47 -12.62 -4.40 12.77
C SER A 47 -13.28 -3.10 12.30
N ALA A 48 -13.59 -3.00 11.01
CA ALA A 48 -14.20 -1.82 10.41
C ALA A 48 -15.52 -1.40 11.09
N LYS A 49 -16.37 -2.37 11.43
CA LYS A 49 -17.66 -2.14 12.12
C LYS A 49 -17.51 -1.52 13.52
N ASP A 50 -16.37 -1.73 14.18
CA ASP A 50 -16.11 -1.25 15.53
C ASP A 50 -15.37 0.10 15.53
N LEU A 51 -15.06 0.64 14.35
CA LEU A 51 -14.47 1.97 14.21
C LEU A 51 -15.53 3.07 14.17
N THR A 52 -15.16 4.21 14.75
CA THR A 52 -15.95 5.44 14.66
C THR A 52 -15.45 6.35 13.54
N LYS A 53 -16.27 7.32 13.12
CA LYS A 53 -15.88 8.35 12.12
C LYS A 53 -14.67 9.22 12.52
N LYS A 54 -14.18 9.12 13.76
CA LYS A 54 -12.94 9.78 14.23
C LYS A 54 -11.69 8.93 13.95
N ASP A 55 -11.87 7.62 13.87
CA ASP A 55 -10.79 6.64 13.72
C ASP A 55 -10.29 6.54 12.28
N TYR A 56 -11.01 7.08 11.30
CA TYR A 56 -10.58 7.10 9.90
C TYR A 56 -10.80 8.45 9.23
N ALA A 57 -10.08 8.71 8.14
CA ALA A 57 -10.33 9.84 7.26
C ALA A 57 -11.55 9.56 6.38
N LYS A 58 -12.61 10.37 6.50
CA LYS A 58 -13.78 10.33 5.62
C LYS A 58 -13.36 10.45 4.16
N GLN A 59 -14.04 9.72 3.28
CA GLN A 59 -13.88 9.88 1.84
C GLN A 59 -15.03 10.69 1.24
N LYS A 60 -15.02 10.95 -0.07
CA LYS A 60 -16.21 11.39 -0.79
C LYS A 60 -16.72 10.21 -1.60
N CYS A 61 -18.03 9.99 -1.60
CA CYS A 61 -18.66 9.02 -2.48
C CYS A 61 -18.34 9.37 -3.94
N LYS A 62 -17.82 8.40 -4.70
CA LYS A 62 -17.46 8.61 -6.11
C LYS A 62 -18.68 8.77 -7.03
N LYS A 63 -19.86 8.31 -6.60
CA LYS A 63 -21.11 8.36 -7.38
C LYS A 63 -21.87 9.67 -7.16
N CYS A 64 -22.11 10.08 -5.91
CA CYS A 64 -22.94 11.25 -5.59
C CYS A 64 -22.19 12.41 -4.94
N GLY A 65 -20.88 12.28 -4.68
CA GLY A 65 -20.07 13.34 -4.05
C GLY A 65 -20.30 13.52 -2.55
N ASN A 66 -21.26 12.81 -1.93
CA ASN A 66 -21.57 12.92 -0.51
C ASN A 66 -20.35 12.53 0.35
N SER A 67 -20.08 13.33 1.39
CA SER A 67 -19.00 13.09 2.36
C SER A 67 -19.37 12.13 3.49
N ASP A 68 -20.65 11.74 3.59
CA ASP A 68 -21.10 10.75 4.56
C ASP A 68 -21.00 9.34 3.98
N ASN A 69 -20.18 8.53 4.64
CA ASN A 69 -19.84 7.17 4.24
C ASN A 69 -19.42 6.34 5.43
N ASN A 70 -19.47 5.04 5.21
CA ASN A 70 -19.10 4.04 6.20
C ASN A 70 -17.93 3.23 5.67
N LEU A 71 -17.01 2.93 6.57
CA LEU A 71 -15.90 2.04 6.34
C LEU A 71 -16.38 0.61 6.61
N GLU A 72 -16.46 -0.21 5.57
CA GLU A 72 -17.05 -1.55 5.63
C GLU A 72 -16.02 -2.63 5.97
N GLU A 73 -14.81 -2.52 5.43
CA GLU A 73 -13.80 -3.57 5.56
C GLU A 73 -12.38 -3.04 5.36
N TYR A 74 -11.41 -3.53 6.15
CA TYR A 74 -9.97 -3.32 5.93
C TYR A 74 -9.12 -4.37 6.67
N PRO A 75 -7.87 -4.64 6.23
CA PRO A 75 -7.30 -4.24 4.94
C PRO A 75 -7.84 -5.13 3.81
N LEU A 76 -8.15 -4.53 2.66
CA LEU A 76 -8.57 -5.31 1.48
C LEU A 76 -7.40 -6.03 0.80
N VAL A 77 -7.63 -7.29 0.40
CA VAL A 77 -6.69 -8.14 -0.33
C VAL A 77 -7.17 -8.37 -1.76
N SER A 78 -6.32 -8.05 -2.74
CA SER A 78 -6.57 -8.39 -4.15
C SER A 78 -5.88 -9.70 -4.52
N LYS A 79 -6.64 -10.72 -4.95
CA LYS A 79 -6.09 -12.03 -5.38
C LYS A 79 -5.00 -11.93 -6.45
N ARG A 80 -5.05 -10.91 -7.31
CA ARG A 80 -4.07 -10.67 -8.40
C ARG A 80 -2.71 -10.19 -7.91
N LEU A 81 -2.64 -9.71 -6.67
CA LEU A 81 -1.41 -9.28 -6.03
C LEU A 81 -0.85 -10.37 -5.11
N ILE A 82 -1.48 -11.55 -5.06
CA ILE A 82 -0.99 -12.68 -4.29
C ILE A 82 -0.03 -13.49 -5.16
N PHE A 83 1.12 -13.87 -4.60
CA PHE A 83 2.08 -14.78 -5.20
C PHE A 83 2.33 -15.95 -4.24
N GLU A 84 2.31 -17.18 -4.78
CA GLU A 84 2.47 -18.43 -4.02
C GLU A 84 1.59 -18.51 -2.76
N GLU A 85 0.40 -17.90 -2.82
CA GLU A 85 -0.60 -17.85 -1.73
C GLU A 85 -0.15 -17.18 -0.41
N ARG A 86 1.15 -16.87 -0.26
CA ARG A 86 1.74 -16.38 0.98
C ARG A 86 2.34 -14.99 0.87
N TRP A 87 2.57 -14.49 -0.34
CA TRP A 87 3.14 -13.16 -0.58
C TRP A 87 2.10 -12.22 -1.16
N TYR A 88 2.15 -10.98 -0.74
CA TYR A 88 1.31 -9.91 -1.25
C TYR A 88 2.16 -8.79 -1.83
N ARG A 89 1.81 -8.36 -3.03
CA ARG A 89 2.53 -7.32 -3.76
C ARG A 89 2.07 -5.94 -3.33
N VAL A 90 3.03 -5.10 -2.96
CA VAL A 90 2.79 -3.73 -2.49
C VAL A 90 3.76 -2.74 -3.15
N TYR A 91 3.43 -1.46 -3.01
CA TYR A 91 4.39 -0.39 -3.20
C TYR A 91 5.17 -0.20 -1.89
N GLY A 92 6.49 -0.34 -1.93
CA GLY A 92 7.38 -0.12 -0.78
C GLY A 92 8.20 1.15 -0.93
N LEU A 93 8.48 1.81 0.19
CA LEU A 93 9.50 2.84 0.33
C LEU A 93 10.67 2.24 1.12
N TRP A 94 11.85 2.34 0.54
CA TRP A 94 13.06 1.72 1.03
C TRP A 94 14.06 2.78 1.44
N LYS A 95 14.87 2.44 2.44
CA LYS A 95 16.00 3.24 2.88
C LYS A 95 17.20 2.34 3.07
N CYS A 96 18.34 2.83 2.62
CA CYS A 96 19.64 2.23 2.88
C CYS A 96 20.44 3.12 3.83
N GLU A 97 21.35 2.51 4.59
CA GLU A 97 22.32 3.21 5.44
C GLU A 97 23.16 4.26 4.70
N CYS A 98 23.42 4.06 3.40
CA CYS A 98 24.07 5.06 2.54
C CYS A 98 23.22 6.34 2.30
N LYS A 99 22.10 6.48 3.02
CA LYS A 99 21.12 7.56 2.95
C LYS A 99 20.34 7.61 1.63
N ASN A 100 20.49 6.61 0.77
CA ASN A 100 19.66 6.48 -0.41
C ASN A 100 18.26 5.98 -0.03
N GLU A 101 17.24 6.66 -0.52
CA GLU A 101 15.84 6.30 -0.36
C GLU A 101 15.21 6.09 -1.73
N TRP A 102 14.42 5.03 -1.89
CA TRP A 102 13.77 4.76 -3.17
C TRP A 102 12.42 4.09 -3.00
N ALA A 103 11.57 4.32 -4.00
CA ALA A 103 10.29 3.67 -4.13
C ALA A 103 10.37 2.42 -5.01
N SER A 104 9.57 1.42 -4.69
CA SER A 104 9.43 0.20 -5.50
C SER A 104 7.98 -0.26 -5.58
N ALA A 105 7.49 -0.54 -6.80
CA ALA A 105 6.21 -1.21 -7.04
C ALA A 105 6.32 -2.75 -7.09
N TYR A 106 7.49 -3.29 -6.72
CA TYR A 106 7.83 -4.71 -6.73
C TYR A 106 8.34 -5.11 -5.34
N THR A 107 7.62 -4.72 -4.30
CA THR A 107 7.87 -5.19 -2.94
C THR A 107 6.88 -6.30 -2.62
N TRP A 108 7.40 -7.44 -2.17
CA TRP A 108 6.61 -8.56 -1.69
C TRP A 108 6.68 -8.56 -0.17
N ILE A 109 5.51 -8.57 0.46
CA ILE A 109 5.37 -8.71 1.92
C ILE A 109 4.59 -9.99 2.22
N LEU A 110 4.79 -10.61 3.38
CA LEU A 110 3.97 -11.73 3.81
C LEU A 110 2.50 -11.29 3.84
N LEU A 111 1.64 -12.08 3.21
CA LEU A 111 0.21 -11.82 3.12
C LEU A 111 -0.42 -11.74 4.52
N GLU A 112 0.06 -12.56 5.44
CA GLU A 112 -0.35 -12.50 6.84
C GLU A 112 0.05 -11.18 7.49
N SER A 113 1.30 -10.75 7.35
CA SER A 113 1.80 -9.48 7.91
C SER A 113 1.02 -8.28 7.35
N TYR A 114 0.63 -8.35 6.08
CA TYR A 114 -0.27 -7.39 5.45
C TYR A 114 -1.69 -7.41 6.06
N LYS A 115 -2.30 -8.59 6.20
CA LYS A 115 -3.65 -8.77 6.79
C LYS A 115 -3.69 -8.35 8.26
N ASN A 116 -2.60 -8.60 8.99
CA ASN A 116 -2.37 -8.15 10.36
C ASN A 116 -1.96 -6.68 10.44
N MET A 117 -1.84 -6.00 9.29
CA MET A 117 -1.56 -4.56 9.18
C MET A 117 -0.25 -4.11 9.84
N ILE A 118 0.75 -4.99 9.86
CA ILE A 118 2.07 -4.69 10.39
C ILE A 118 2.74 -3.65 9.49
N LEU A 119 3.04 -2.47 10.01
CA LEU A 119 3.68 -1.40 9.22
C LEU A 119 5.14 -1.69 8.94
N GLY A 120 5.72 -0.98 7.95
CA GLY A 120 7.14 -1.05 7.58
C GLY A 120 8.10 -1.20 8.77
N PRO A 121 8.09 -0.30 9.77
CA PRO A 121 9.00 -0.38 10.92
C PRO A 121 8.76 -1.56 11.87
N GLY A 122 7.59 -2.21 11.79
CA GLY A 122 7.26 -3.41 12.56
C GLY A 122 7.49 -4.72 11.81
N LEU A 123 7.86 -4.66 10.52
CA LEU A 123 8.18 -5.84 9.73
C LEU A 123 9.61 -6.30 10.04
N THR A 124 9.79 -7.61 10.11
CA THR A 124 11.09 -8.27 10.18
C THR A 124 11.59 -8.66 8.80
N GLU A 125 12.87 -9.05 8.67
CA GLU A 125 13.44 -9.47 7.39
C GLU A 125 12.76 -10.68 6.75
N ARG A 126 11.99 -11.45 7.53
CA ARG A 126 11.22 -12.60 7.03
C ARG A 126 9.88 -12.17 6.42
N ASP A 127 9.40 -10.99 6.78
CA ASP A 127 8.11 -10.47 6.36
C ASP A 127 8.14 -9.84 4.98
N TYR A 128 9.31 -9.66 4.37
CA TYR A 128 9.41 -9.04 3.06
C TYR A 128 10.63 -9.50 2.28
N PHE A 129 10.56 -9.38 0.95
CA PHE A 129 11.71 -9.62 0.08
C PHE A 129 12.61 -8.40 0.11
N LYS A 130 13.84 -8.55 0.63
CA LYS A 130 14.87 -7.51 0.60
C LYS A 130 15.13 -7.04 -0.84
N GLN A 131 15.42 -5.75 -0.98
CA GLN A 131 15.83 -5.15 -2.25
C GLN A 131 17.26 -4.64 -2.14
N ASP A 132 17.98 -4.66 -3.26
CA ASP A 132 19.33 -4.10 -3.30
C ASP A 132 19.30 -2.59 -3.47
N CYS A 133 20.19 -1.91 -2.75
CA CYS A 133 20.45 -0.50 -2.98
C CYS A 133 21.30 -0.34 -4.25
N LYS A 134 20.77 0.38 -5.24
CA LYS A 134 21.47 0.59 -6.51
C LYS A 134 22.79 1.34 -6.36
N THR A 135 22.88 2.23 -5.38
CA THR A 135 24.10 3.00 -5.07
C THR A 135 25.18 2.12 -4.46
N CYS A 136 24.79 1.12 -3.67
CA CYS A 136 25.70 0.21 -2.99
C CYS A 136 26.05 -1.02 -3.83
N LYS A 137 25.50 -1.14 -5.04
CA LYS A 137 25.63 -2.33 -5.88
C LYS A 137 27.11 -2.59 -6.19
N GLY A 138 27.64 -3.68 -5.66
CA GLY A 138 29.06 -4.07 -5.80
C GLY A 138 29.90 -3.92 -4.53
N ASN A 139 29.39 -3.24 -3.49
CA ASN A 139 29.99 -3.24 -2.15
C ASN A 139 29.23 -4.22 -1.26
N HIS A 140 29.87 -5.33 -0.91
CA HIS A 140 29.31 -6.36 -0.03
C HIS A 140 29.13 -5.91 1.44
N ASP A 141 29.61 -4.71 1.78
CA ASP A 141 29.70 -4.22 3.16
C ASP A 141 28.56 -3.31 3.62
N ILE A 142 27.59 -2.96 2.76
CA ILE A 142 26.47 -2.09 3.18
C ILE A 142 25.26 -2.97 3.54
N LYS A 143 25.06 -3.17 4.85
CA LYS A 143 24.28 -4.29 5.40
C LYS A 143 22.83 -3.95 5.73
N ASP A 144 22.49 -2.68 5.95
CA ASP A 144 21.16 -2.32 6.42
C ASP A 144 20.31 -1.63 5.36
N ILE A 145 19.43 -2.44 4.75
CA ILE A 145 18.37 -2.00 3.84
C ILE A 145 17.02 -2.30 4.51
N THR A 146 16.25 -1.25 4.77
CA THR A 146 14.99 -1.34 5.51
C THR A 146 13.83 -0.87 4.66
N LEU A 147 12.74 -1.63 4.71
CA LEU A 147 11.44 -1.20 4.19
C LEU A 147 10.81 -0.22 5.21
N THR A 148 10.89 1.07 4.94
CA THR A 148 10.43 2.11 5.88
C THR A 148 8.92 2.22 5.94
N SER A 149 8.25 2.02 4.81
CA SER A 149 6.80 1.96 4.73
C SER A 149 6.38 1.20 3.49
N TYR A 150 5.12 0.77 3.46
CA TYR A 150 4.52 0.24 2.25
C TYR A 150 3.06 0.66 2.18
N ARG A 151 2.49 0.55 0.98
CA ARG A 151 1.07 0.73 0.72
C ARG A 151 0.61 -0.22 -0.38
N HIS A 152 -0.68 -0.53 -0.36
CA HIS A 152 -1.30 -1.35 -1.39
C HIS A 152 -1.07 -0.79 -2.81
N LEU A 153 -0.85 -1.68 -3.78
CA LEU A 153 -0.74 -1.29 -5.18
C LEU A 153 -2.10 -0.85 -5.71
N MET A 154 -2.21 0.44 -6.03
CA MET A 154 -3.45 0.99 -6.57
C MET A 154 -3.70 0.46 -7.99
N ARG A 155 -4.95 0.10 -8.29
CA ARG A 155 -5.39 -0.11 -9.67
C ARG A 155 -5.34 1.23 -10.41
N ARG A 156 -4.54 1.36 -11.47
CA ARG A 156 -4.72 2.45 -12.44
C ARG A 156 -6.05 2.25 -13.16
N ASN A 157 -6.83 3.32 -13.35
CA ASN A 157 -7.99 3.29 -14.23
C ASN A 157 -7.59 2.82 -15.63
N ARG A 158 -8.46 2.02 -16.26
CA ARG A 158 -8.22 1.34 -17.55
C ARG A 158 -8.15 2.29 -18.74
N ASP A 159 -8.41 3.58 -18.53
CA ASP A 159 -8.54 4.57 -19.61
C ASP A 159 -7.19 5.13 -20.11
N ASN A 160 -6.07 4.67 -19.54
CA ASN A 160 -4.73 4.95 -20.07
C ASN A 160 -4.12 3.65 -20.62
N VAL A 161 -4.61 3.28 -21.81
CA VAL A 161 -4.31 2.06 -22.56
C VAL A 161 -2.85 1.93 -23.03
N HIS A 162 -1.96 2.91 -22.83
CA HIS A 162 -0.63 2.83 -23.46
C HIS A 162 0.61 2.78 -22.59
N HIS A 163 0.54 2.94 -21.26
CA HIS A 163 1.75 2.74 -20.44
C HIS A 163 1.41 2.19 -19.05
N LYS A 164 1.73 0.90 -18.82
CA LYS A 164 2.03 0.38 -17.47
C LYS A 164 3.30 1.07 -16.98
N GLY A 165 3.15 2.33 -16.56
CA GLY A 165 4.24 3.18 -16.09
C GLY A 165 4.74 2.70 -14.74
N HIS A 166 5.59 1.68 -14.74
CA HIS A 166 6.70 1.69 -13.79
C HIS A 166 7.76 2.63 -14.38
N MET A 167 8.43 3.41 -13.54
CA MET A 167 9.49 4.30 -14.02
C MET A 167 10.61 3.43 -14.60
N SER A 168 10.89 3.58 -15.90
CA SER A 168 11.82 2.74 -16.65
C SER A 168 13.24 2.79 -16.08
N GLU A 169 13.64 3.94 -15.54
CA GLU A 169 14.88 4.16 -14.79
C GLU A 169 15.02 3.27 -13.54
N HIS A 170 13.90 2.78 -13.00
CA HIS A 170 13.87 1.97 -11.81
C HIS A 170 13.75 0.46 -12.08
N CYS A 171 13.45 0.02 -13.31
CA CYS A 171 13.38 -1.40 -13.67
C CYS A 171 14.69 -1.94 -14.26
N GLY A 172 15.27 -2.95 -13.60
CA GLY A 172 16.49 -3.61 -14.04
C GLY A 172 16.38 -4.28 -15.42
N LYS A 173 15.18 -4.76 -15.81
CA LYS A 173 14.94 -5.39 -17.12
C LYS A 173 14.88 -4.37 -18.27
N CYS A 174 14.37 -3.16 -18.02
CA CYS A 174 14.32 -2.09 -19.03
C CYS A 174 15.68 -1.43 -19.30
N ARG A 175 16.64 -1.53 -18.37
CA ARG A 175 17.99 -0.99 -18.55
C ARG A 175 18.91 -1.88 -19.38
N ILE A 176 18.61 -3.17 -19.50
CA ILE A 176 19.53 -4.17 -20.10
C ILE A 176 19.09 -4.55 -21.52
N HIS A 177 17.80 -4.41 -21.86
CA HIS A 177 17.29 -4.80 -23.18
C HIS A 177 16.52 -3.64 -23.85
N VAL A 178 16.90 -3.34 -25.09
CA VAL A 178 16.20 -2.39 -26.00
C VAL A 178 14.80 -2.89 -26.39
N ARG A 179 14.38 -4.07 -25.91
CA ARG A 179 13.06 -4.66 -26.14
C ARG A 179 12.17 -4.45 -24.91
N LYS A 180 11.04 -3.78 -25.15
CA LYS A 180 9.98 -3.43 -24.18
C LYS A 180 9.59 -4.68 -23.38
N CYS A 181 9.42 -4.56 -22.05
CA CYS A 181 8.86 -5.62 -21.23
C CYS A 181 7.46 -5.99 -21.75
N GLN A 182 7.34 -7.11 -22.45
CA GLN A 182 6.07 -7.73 -22.83
C GLN A 182 5.66 -8.74 -21.76
N GLU A 183 4.35 -8.87 -21.54
CA GLU A 183 3.80 -10.00 -20.80
C GLU A 183 4.05 -11.26 -21.63
N HIS A 184 4.68 -12.28 -21.05
CA HIS A 184 4.51 -13.62 -21.59
C HIS A 184 3.07 -13.99 -21.29
N GLU A 185 2.25 -14.05 -22.33
CA GLU A 185 1.02 -14.82 -22.28
C GLU A 185 1.44 -16.26 -21.94
N SER A 186 1.08 -16.73 -20.76
CA SER A 186 1.01 -18.16 -20.50
C SER A 186 -0.10 -18.68 -21.40
N SER A 187 0.28 -19.09 -22.61
CA SER A 187 -0.55 -19.94 -23.45
C SER A 187 -0.86 -21.19 -22.63
N VAL A 188 -2.15 -21.32 -22.33
CA VAL A 188 -2.78 -22.56 -21.90
C VAL A 188 -2.32 -23.67 -22.84
N LEU A 189 -1.73 -24.72 -22.27
CA LEU A 189 -1.76 -26.08 -22.80
C LEU A 189 -2.52 -26.92 -21.77
#